data_AF-A0AAN7J856-F1
#
_entry.id   AF-A0AAN7J856-F1
#
_cell.length_a   1.000
_cell.length_b   1.000
_cell.length_c   1.000
_cell.angle_alpha   90.00
_cell.angle_beta   90.00
_cell.angle_gamma   90.00
#
_symmetry.space_group_name_H-M   'P 1'
#
loop_
_entity.id
_entity.type
_entity.pdbx_description
1 polymer ?
#
loop_
_entity_poly.entity_id
_entity_poly.type
_entity_poly.pdbx_seq_one_letter_code
_entity_poly.pdbx_strand_id
1 'polypeptide(L)'
;DLLVENGPIRVDDLNFPIDKNSRHFSTTYYIRKLPNGEKHDRKWLVYSKDLDKVFCFCCKLFNSKSNTNQLANGGIKDWKNISSILKNYETTNEHITNMNTWIDLELRLLKNKKIDKNVQEQIKKEKDHWKKVLLRIIAVVKNLDKNNLAF
;
A
#
# COMPACT_ATOMS: atom_id res chain seq x y z
N ASP A 1 -11.73 5.46 2.33
CA ASP A 1 -10.61 4.51 2.43
C ASP A 1 -9.56 4.57 1.31
N LEU A 2 -9.27 5.75 0.74
CA LEU A 2 -8.25 5.94 -0.32
C LEU A 2 -6.79 5.95 0.16
N LEU A 3 -6.55 6.18 1.46
CA LEU A 3 -5.19 6.27 2.02
C LEU A 3 -4.52 4.90 2.19
N VAL A 4 -5.32 3.84 2.33
CA VAL A 4 -4.81 2.48 2.53
C VAL A 4 -4.35 1.86 1.20
N GLU A 5 -5.05 2.13 0.10
CA GLU A 5 -4.71 1.58 -1.23
C GLU A 5 -3.42 2.16 -1.82
N ASN A 6 -3.11 3.43 -1.55
CA ASN A 6 -1.90 4.08 -2.08
C ASN A 6 -0.64 3.81 -1.24
N GLY A 7 -0.80 3.29 -0.02
CA GLY A 7 0.30 3.02 0.90
C GLY A 7 1.07 4.29 1.33
N PRO A 8 2.20 4.11 2.05
CA PRO A 8 3.06 5.22 2.42
C PRO A 8 3.76 5.79 1.18
N ILE A 9 3.28 6.92 0.67
CA ILE A 9 3.93 7.64 -0.43
C ILE A 9 5.23 8.25 0.09
N ARG A 10 6.35 7.75 -0.41
CA ARG A 10 7.67 8.35 -0.20
C ARG A 10 7.98 9.25 -1.37
N VAL A 11 8.49 10.43 -1.06
CA VAL A 11 8.93 11.36 -2.08
C VAL A 11 10.44 11.46 -1.95
N ASP A 12 11.13 10.75 -2.83
CA ASP A 12 12.59 10.64 -2.81
C ASP A 12 13.29 11.85 -3.46
N ASP A 13 12.54 12.70 -4.17
CA ASP A 13 13.07 13.71 -5.09
C ASP A 13 12.73 15.15 -4.65
N LEU A 14 13.01 15.48 -3.38
CA LEU A 14 12.70 16.78 -2.81
C LEU A 14 13.89 17.49 -2.22
N ASN A 15 13.98 18.77 -2.55
CA ASN A 15 14.67 19.74 -1.71
C ASN A 15 13.94 19.84 -0.38
N PHE A 16 14.47 19.16 0.64
CA PHE A 16 13.94 19.22 1.99
C PHE A 16 14.22 20.63 2.56
N PRO A 17 13.21 21.29 3.16
CA PRO A 17 13.40 22.58 3.78
C PRO A 17 14.45 22.50 4.88
N ILE A 18 15.33 23.49 4.88
CA ILE A 18 16.43 23.59 5.84
C ILE A 18 15.91 24.36 7.07
N ASP A 19 16.11 23.80 8.25
CA ASP A 19 15.76 24.45 9.52
C ASP A 19 16.71 25.61 9.85
N LYS A 20 16.39 26.36 10.91
CA LYS A 20 17.20 27.49 11.40
C LYS A 20 18.66 27.10 11.75
N ASN A 21 18.92 25.82 11.95
CA ASN A 21 20.21 25.26 12.33
C ASN A 21 20.92 24.58 11.14
N SER A 22 20.50 24.87 9.92
CA SER A 22 21.03 24.26 8.68
C SER A 22 20.86 22.74 8.61
N ARG A 23 19.82 22.18 9.25
CA ARG A 23 19.50 20.75 9.22
C ARG A 23 18.20 20.49 8.49
N HIS A 24 18.11 19.37 7.81
CA HIS A 24 16.92 18.98 7.06
C HIS A 24 16.70 17.48 7.16
N PHE A 25 15.50 17.04 6.78
CA PHE A 25 15.25 15.62 6.58
C PHE A 25 16.14 15.08 5.45
N SER A 26 16.73 13.91 5.65
CA SER A 26 17.51 13.20 4.64
C SER A 26 16.85 11.85 4.35
N THR A 27 16.85 11.44 3.09
CA THR A 27 16.40 10.10 2.67
C THR A 27 17.18 8.97 3.37
N THR A 28 18.37 9.25 3.90
CA THR A 28 19.13 8.31 4.74
C THR A 28 18.36 7.85 5.99
N TYR A 29 17.42 8.66 6.49
CA TYR A 29 16.58 8.28 7.63
C TYR A 29 15.53 7.23 7.27
N TYR A 30 15.27 6.95 6.00
CA TYR A 30 14.45 5.79 5.60
C TYR A 30 15.17 4.46 5.83
N ILE A 31 16.50 4.47 5.95
CA ILE A 31 17.29 3.25 6.08
C ILE A 31 17.83 3.14 7.51
N ARG A 32 17.51 2.02 8.17
CA ARG A 32 18.17 1.61 9.40
C ARG A 32 19.39 0.76 9.05
N LYS A 33 20.57 1.15 9.55
CA LYS A 33 21.76 0.29 9.52
C LYS A 33 21.83 -0.50 10.81
N LEU A 34 21.91 -1.83 10.70
CA LEU A 34 22.10 -2.73 11.84
C LEU A 34 23.60 -2.89 12.15
N PRO A 35 23.96 -3.35 13.37
CA PRO A 35 25.36 -3.58 13.75
C PRO A 35 26.07 -4.63 12.88
N ASN A 36 25.32 -5.55 12.28
CA ASN A 36 25.80 -6.57 11.34
C ASN A 36 26.05 -6.01 9.92
N GLY A 37 25.84 -4.71 9.68
CA GLY A 37 26.00 -4.06 8.38
C GLY A 37 24.77 -4.14 7.47
N GLU A 38 23.72 -4.86 7.87
CA GLU A 38 22.49 -4.95 7.08
C GLU A 38 21.74 -3.61 7.07
N LYS A 39 21.10 -3.33 5.93
CA LYS A 39 20.26 -2.15 5.72
C LYS A 39 18.81 -2.59 5.70
N HIS A 40 18.04 -2.11 6.66
CA HIS A 40 16.61 -2.37 6.74
C HIS A 40 15.82 -1.12 6.37
N ASP A 41 14.89 -1.27 5.44
CA ASP A 41 14.06 -0.17 4.96
C ASP A 41 12.87 0.10 5.91
N ARG A 42 12.68 1.35 6.32
CA ARG A 42 11.61 1.80 7.22
C ARG A 42 10.35 2.15 6.44
N LYS A 43 9.69 1.14 5.86
CA LYS A 43 8.50 1.32 4.98
C LYS A 43 7.37 2.13 5.62
N TRP A 44 7.28 2.11 6.94
CA TRP A 44 6.29 2.83 7.73
C TRP A 44 6.56 4.34 7.90
N LEU A 45 7.78 4.83 7.61
CA LEU A 45 8.16 6.23 7.83
C LEU A 45 7.74 7.09 6.64
N VAL A 46 6.98 8.16 6.90
CA VAL A 46 6.50 9.11 5.89
C VAL A 46 6.89 10.52 6.28
N TYR A 47 7.33 11.32 5.32
CA TYR A 47 7.66 12.73 5.50
C TYR A 47 6.57 13.61 4.92
N SER A 48 6.10 14.61 5.68
CA SER A 48 5.14 15.63 5.23
C SER A 48 5.88 16.94 4.97
N LYS A 49 5.78 17.44 3.74
CA LYS A 49 6.39 18.73 3.33
C LYS A 49 5.73 19.92 4.01
N ASP A 50 4.40 19.91 4.08
CA ASP A 50 3.61 21.05 4.54
C ASP A 50 3.91 21.38 6.00
N LEU A 51 4.21 20.35 6.79
CA LEU A 51 4.52 20.46 8.21
C LEU A 51 6.02 20.36 8.51
N ASP A 52 6.85 20.00 7.53
CA ASP A 52 8.27 19.68 7.68
C ASP A 52 8.52 18.70 8.85
N LYS A 53 7.79 17.58 8.82
CA LYS A 53 7.73 16.60 9.92
C LYS A 53 7.64 15.17 9.39
N VAL A 54 8.19 14.23 10.16
CA VAL A 54 8.01 12.79 9.90
C VAL A 54 6.92 12.18 10.77
N PHE A 55 6.22 11.22 10.19
CA PHE A 55 5.12 10.49 10.79
C PHE A 55 5.30 9.00 10.59
N CYS A 56 4.72 8.20 11.49
CA CYS A 56 4.56 6.77 11.28
C CYS A 56 3.21 6.51 10.62
N PHE A 57 3.21 5.98 9.40
CA PHE A 57 2.01 5.67 8.63
C PHE A 57 1.11 4.65 9.34
N CYS A 58 1.67 3.51 9.76
CA CYS A 58 0.93 2.44 10.42
C CYS A 58 0.29 2.96 11.71
N CYS A 59 1.05 3.67 12.53
CA CYS A 59 0.54 4.18 13.80
C CYS A 59 -0.39 5.37 13.64
N LYS A 60 -0.35 6.12 12.53
CA LYS A 60 -1.35 7.16 12.23
C LYS A 60 -2.70 6.54 11.87
N LEU A 61 -2.70 5.42 11.15
CA LEU A 61 -3.90 4.74 10.67
C LEU A 61 -4.60 3.91 11.75
N PHE A 62 -3.83 3.14 12.52
CA PHE A 62 -4.36 2.17 13.48
C PHE A 62 -4.34 2.67 14.93
N ASN A 63 -4.12 3.97 15.14
CA ASN A 63 -3.91 4.48 16.48
C ASN A 63 -5.11 4.25 17.40
N SER A 64 -4.86 3.83 18.63
CA SER A 64 -5.87 3.91 19.68
C SER A 64 -5.94 5.34 20.21
N LYS A 65 -7.14 5.82 20.57
CA LYS A 65 -7.39 7.21 21.02
C LYS A 65 -6.56 7.64 22.25
N SER A 66 -5.92 6.70 22.95
CA SER A 66 -5.11 6.94 24.15
C SER A 66 -3.63 7.17 23.88
N ASN A 67 -3.18 7.08 22.63
CA ASN A 67 -1.76 7.10 22.37
C ASN A 67 -1.17 8.51 22.43
N THR A 68 -0.08 8.69 23.18
CA THR A 68 0.65 9.95 23.36
C THR A 68 1.85 10.09 22.42
N ASN A 69 2.11 9.09 21.57
CA ASN A 69 3.30 9.07 20.72
C ASN A 69 3.29 10.16 19.63
N GLN A 70 4.36 10.96 19.62
CA GLN A 70 4.50 12.11 18.72
C GLN A 70 4.48 11.71 17.23
N LEU A 71 5.09 10.57 16.87
CA LEU A 71 5.09 10.04 15.49
C LEU A 71 3.70 9.68 14.95
N ALA A 72 2.74 9.41 15.84
CA ALA A 72 1.36 9.08 15.47
C ALA A 72 0.46 10.33 15.46
N ASN A 73 0.65 11.26 16.40
CA ASN A 73 -0.28 12.40 16.54
C ASN A 73 0.21 13.68 15.86
N GLY A 74 1.42 14.15 16.20
CA GLY A 74 1.88 15.51 15.89
C GLY A 74 3.09 15.62 14.96
N GLY A 75 3.73 14.49 14.64
CA GLY A 75 4.95 14.38 13.84
C GLY A 75 6.21 14.86 14.57
N ILE A 76 7.37 14.42 14.10
CA ILE A 76 8.68 14.78 14.67
C ILE A 76 9.50 15.59 13.67
N LYS A 77 10.14 16.67 14.15
CA LYS A 77 11.02 17.55 13.37
C LYS A 77 12.45 17.62 13.94
N ASP A 78 12.75 16.84 14.99
CA ASP A 78 14.06 16.88 15.65
C ASP A 78 15.15 16.14 14.85
N TRP A 79 15.61 16.75 13.74
CA TRP A 79 16.60 16.19 12.81
C TRP A 79 17.91 15.77 13.49
N LYS A 80 18.29 16.44 14.59
CA LYS A 80 19.48 16.09 15.37
C LYS A 80 19.39 14.68 15.97
N ASN A 81 18.23 14.36 16.53
CA ASN A 81 18.03 13.16 17.35
C ASN A 81 17.16 12.11 16.64
N ILE A 82 16.72 12.39 15.41
CA ILE A 82 15.73 11.58 14.71
C ILE A 82 16.15 10.12 14.59
N SER A 83 17.42 9.82 14.33
CA SER A 83 17.92 8.44 14.24
C SER A 83 17.71 7.66 15.54
N SER A 84 17.97 8.28 16.69
CA SER A 84 17.79 7.65 18.01
C SER A 84 16.31 7.53 18.35
N ILE A 85 15.50 8.55 18.05
CA ILE A 85 14.07 8.55 18.28
C ILE A 85 13.40 7.43 17.47
N LEU A 86 13.72 7.31 16.17
CA LEU A 86 13.19 6.26 15.30
C LEU A 86 13.58 4.86 15.82
N LYS A 87 14.84 4.68 16.24
CA LYS A 87 15.31 3.39 16.78
C LYS A 87 14.54 2.97 18.04
N ASN A 88 14.29 3.90 18.96
CA ASN A 88 13.53 3.62 20.18
C ASN A 88 12.03 3.42 19.86
N TYR A 89 11.51 4.19 18.91
CA TYR A 89 10.11 4.07 18.50
C TYR A 89 9.81 2.71 17.88
N GLU A 90 10.70 2.19 17.04
CA GLU A 90 10.59 0.85 16.44
C GLU A 90 10.49 -0.27 17.47
N THR A 91 11.05 -0.08 18.66
CA THR A 91 10.98 -1.07 19.76
C THR A 91 9.72 -0.96 20.61
N THR A 92 8.88 0.05 20.37
CA THR A 92 7.65 0.28 21.15
C THR A 92 6.61 -0.76 20.77
N ASN A 93 6.01 -1.42 21.77
CA ASN A 93 5.03 -2.50 21.55
C ASN A 93 3.86 -2.05 20.67
N GLU A 94 3.40 -0.82 20.85
CA GLU A 94 2.35 -0.25 20.03
C GLU A 94 2.73 -0.13 18.56
N HIS A 95 3.96 0.32 18.26
CA HIS A 95 4.43 0.38 16.88
C HIS A 95 4.46 -1.02 16.28
N ILE A 96 4.92 -2.02 17.03
CA ILE A 96 4.97 -3.42 16.59
C ILE A 96 3.55 -3.95 16.31
N THR A 97 2.58 -3.71 17.20
CA THR A 97 1.18 -4.11 16.99
C THR A 97 0.56 -3.43 15.76
N ASN A 98 0.76 -2.12 15.61
CA ASN A 98 0.26 -1.36 14.47
C ASN A 98 0.96 -1.76 13.16
N MET A 99 2.22 -2.14 13.22
CA MET A 99 2.96 -2.66 12.08
C MET A 99 2.43 -4.03 11.66
N ASN A 100 2.18 -4.93 12.60
CA ASN A 100 1.62 -6.25 12.32
C ASN A 100 0.22 -6.17 11.72
N THR A 101 -0.64 -5.29 12.25
CA THR A 101 -1.99 -5.06 11.70
C THR A 101 -1.93 -4.46 10.30
N TRP A 102 -0.98 -3.56 10.04
CA TRP A 102 -0.74 -3.02 8.71
C TRP A 102 -0.28 -4.09 7.71
N ILE A 103 0.70 -4.92 8.08
CA ILE A 103 1.19 -6.02 7.23
C ILE A 103 0.06 -7.01 6.93
N ASP A 104 -0.73 -7.39 7.94
CA ASP A 104 -1.88 -8.27 7.76
C ASP A 104 -2.93 -7.66 6.81
N LEU A 105 -3.23 -6.37 6.94
CA LEU A 105 -4.13 -5.67 6.03
C LEU A 105 -3.59 -5.64 4.59
N GLU A 106 -2.30 -5.33 4.42
CA GLU A 106 -1.63 -5.34 3.12
C GLU A 106 -1.73 -6.72 2.44
N LEU A 107 -1.47 -7.80 3.20
CA LEU A 107 -1.61 -9.17 2.70
C LEU A 107 -3.05 -9.52 2.31
N ARG A 108 -4.03 -9.10 3.12
CA ARG A 108 -5.46 -9.30 2.82
C ARG A 108 -5.88 -8.55 1.56
N LEU A 109 -5.45 -7.30 1.39
CA LEU A 109 -5.73 -6.50 0.19
C LEU A 109 -5.10 -7.13 -1.05
N LEU A 110 -3.86 -7.60 -0.97
CA LEU A 110 -3.19 -8.31 -2.07
C LEU A 110 -3.92 -9.61 -2.42
N LYS A 111 -4.41 -10.37 -1.43
CA LYS A 111 -5.19 -11.59 -1.65
C LYS A 111 -6.54 -11.28 -2.28
N ASN A 112 -7.27 -10.28 -1.80
CA ASN A 112 -8.54 -9.85 -2.37
C ASN A 112 -8.38 -9.38 -3.81
N LYS A 113 -7.32 -8.60 -4.11
CA LYS A 113 -6.98 -8.20 -5.48
C LYS A 113 -6.69 -9.40 -6.40
N LYS A 114 -6.04 -10.44 -5.88
CA LYS A 114 -5.82 -11.69 -6.61
C LYS A 114 -7.13 -12.45 -6.85
N ILE A 115 -8.02 -12.52 -5.86
CA ILE A 115 -9.34 -13.15 -5.99
C ILE A 115 -10.16 -12.42 -7.05
N ASP A 116 -10.25 -11.09 -6.97
CA ASP A 116 -10.99 -10.27 -7.94
C ASP A 116 -10.49 -10.49 -9.38
N LYS A 117 -9.16 -10.53 -9.57
CA LYS A 117 -8.57 -10.86 -10.89
C LYS A 117 -8.98 -12.24 -11.39
N ASN A 118 -8.98 -13.26 -10.53
CA ASN A 118 -9.38 -14.61 -10.90
C ASN A 118 -10.87 -14.69 -11.27
N VAL A 119 -11.73 -14.01 -10.51
CA VAL A 119 -13.17 -13.94 -10.78
C VAL A 119 -13.45 -13.25 -12.11
N GLN A 120 -12.78 -12.13 -12.41
CA GLN A 120 -12.90 -11.45 -13.70
C GLN A 120 -12.47 -12.34 -14.87
N GLU A 121 -11.42 -13.15 -14.70
CA GLU A 121 -10.97 -14.09 -15.74
C GLU A 121 -11.98 -15.22 -15.98
N GLN A 122 -12.61 -15.73 -14.92
CA GLN A 122 -13.67 -16.74 -15.01
C GLN A 122 -14.88 -16.20 -15.81
N ILE A 123 -15.35 -14.99 -15.48
CA ILE A 123 -16.46 -14.31 -16.18
C ILE A 123 -16.13 -14.13 -17.67
N LYS A 124 -14.88 -13.76 -17.99
CA LYS A 124 -14.45 -13.61 -19.39
C LYS A 124 -14.48 -14.93 -20.14
N LYS A 125 -14.02 -16.03 -19.53
CA LYS A 125 -14.05 -17.37 -20.13
C LYS A 125 -15.48 -17.84 -20.39
N GLU A 126 -16.40 -17.63 -19.45
CA GLU A 126 -17.81 -17.94 -19.64
C GLU A 126 -18.44 -17.11 -20.75
N LYS A 127 -18.15 -15.80 -20.81
CA LYS A 127 -18.63 -14.93 -21.88
C LYS A 127 -18.17 -15.40 -23.26
N ASP A 128 -16.91 -15.80 -23.39
CA ASP A 128 -16.37 -16.31 -24.66
C ASP A 128 -16.93 -17.69 -25.01
N HIS A 129 -17.22 -18.54 -24.01
CA HIS A 129 -17.94 -19.80 -24.21
C HIS A 129 -19.35 -19.56 -24.76
N TRP A 130 -20.15 -18.71 -24.11
CA TRP A 130 -21.52 -18.42 -24.53
C TRP A 130 -21.59 -17.75 -25.91
N LYS A 131 -20.61 -16.90 -26.26
CA LYS A 131 -20.48 -16.37 -27.63
C LYS A 131 -20.28 -17.48 -28.67
N LYS A 132 -19.42 -18.46 -28.39
CA LYS A 132 -19.19 -19.60 -29.31
C LYS A 132 -20.45 -20.44 -29.46
N VAL A 133 -21.19 -20.67 -28.38
CA VAL A 133 -22.46 -21.40 -28.41
C VAL A 133 -23.48 -20.66 -29.29
N LEU A 134 -23.65 -19.35 -29.09
CA LEU A 134 -24.55 -18.52 -29.92
C LEU A 134 -24.16 -18.57 -31.40
N LEU A 135 -22.87 -18.46 -31.72
CA LEU A 135 -22.40 -18.55 -33.12
C LEU A 135 -22.72 -19.90 -33.75
N ARG A 136 -22.60 -21.00 -33.01
CA ARG A 136 -22.97 -22.34 -33.49
C ARG A 136 -24.47 -22.46 -33.72
N ILE A 137 -25.30 -21.95 -32.81
CA ILE A 137 -26.76 -21.94 -32.98
C ILE A 137 -27.12 -21.16 -34.25
N ILE A 138 -26.59 -19.94 -34.41
CA ILE A 138 -26.83 -19.12 -35.62
C ILE A 138 -26.39 -19.86 -36.89
N ALA A 139 -25.26 -20.57 -36.85
CA ALA A 139 -24.78 -21.35 -37.99
C ALA A 139 -25.72 -22.52 -38.34
N VAL A 140 -26.25 -23.22 -37.33
CA VAL A 140 -27.24 -24.30 -37.52
C VAL A 140 -28.53 -23.73 -38.11
N VAL A 141 -29.07 -22.64 -37.55
CA VAL A 141 -30.27 -21.97 -38.08
C VAL A 141 -30.10 -21.57 -39.54
N LYS A 142 -28.98 -20.89 -39.87
CA LYS A 142 -28.66 -20.52 -41.25
C LYS A 142 -28.54 -21.72 -42.20
N ASN A 143 -28.14 -22.88 -41.70
CA ASN A 143 -28.02 -24.09 -42.51
C ASN A 143 -29.40 -24.73 -42.75
N LEU A 144 -30.27 -24.74 -41.72
CA LEU A 144 -31.66 -25.20 -41.85
C LEU A 144 -32.44 -24.35 -42.85
N ASP A 145 -32.34 -23.02 -42.76
CA ASP A 145 -32.98 -22.08 -43.69
C ASP A 145 -32.52 -22.32 -45.14
N LYS A 146 -31.22 -22.56 -45.36
CA LYS A 146 -30.67 -22.80 -46.71
C LYS A 146 -31.12 -24.12 -47.32
N ASN A 147 -31.39 -25.13 -46.49
CA ASN A 147 -31.76 -26.47 -46.95
C ASN A 147 -33.28 -26.69 -46.93
N ASN A 148 -34.11 -25.66 -46.64
CA ASN A 148 -35.56 -25.76 -46.46
C ASN A 148 -35.97 -26.90 -45.50
N LEU A 149 -35.16 -27.16 -44.47
CA LEU A 149 -35.45 -28.15 -43.44
C LEU A 149 -36.30 -27.50 -42.35
N ALA A 150 -37.40 -28.14 -41.96
CA ALA A 150 -38.22 -27.68 -40.84
C ALA A 150 -37.44 -27.76 -39.52
N PHE A 151 -37.66 -26.76 -38.66
CA PHE A 151 -37.08 -26.65 -37.32
C PHE A 151 -37.51 -27.77 -36.39
#